data_AF-A0A5Q4ZXZ1-F1
#
_entry.id   AF-A0A5Q4ZXZ1-F1
#
_cell.length_a   1.000
_cell.length_b   1.000
_cell.length_c   1.000
_cell.angle_alpha   90.00
_cell.angle_beta   90.00
_cell.angle_gamma   90.00
#
_symmetry.space_group_name_H-M   'P 1'
#
loop_
_entity.id
_entity.type
_entity.pdbx_description
1 polymer ?
#
loop_
_entity_poly.entity_id
_entity_poly.type
_entity_poly.pdbx_seq_one_letter_code
_entity_poly.pdbx_strand_id
1 'polypeptide(L)'
;MKKTLFIAILTALSMNASAHSVVQKNPTLIGDTFGFVEGPVWDVDHQRFLFSDIPNHTTYSYDSNGELSVFDKNSGYANGLAIDSKGNLWAARHDRKLSYRQDNGEKVIVATSFKGKPLNSPNDLTIKSDDSIWFTDPPFGIQGYGPQKAKEEQPVRGIYRYSNGDLKLVSGEITLPNGIAFSPDESLLYVADTVDGWVYRFDVKGESITNKTRFAIVKSPSNSEIMADGIAVDQQGNVYVAGPGGVGVFNKEGKQLDYIAVDAGHISNVAIGGKNKDQLMVTAYNKVLLFKLK
;
A
#
# COMPACT_ATOMS: atom_id res chain seq x y z
N MET A 1 -27.02 -58.87 -1.50
CA MET A 1 -25.97 -57.82 -1.52
C MET A 1 -26.58 -56.50 -1.07
N LYS A 2 -26.41 -56.13 0.21
CA LYS A 2 -26.89 -54.86 0.75
C LYS A 2 -25.83 -53.78 0.45
N LYS A 3 -26.17 -52.77 -0.36
CA LYS A 3 -25.30 -51.62 -0.62
C LYS A 3 -25.43 -50.64 0.55
N THR A 4 -24.36 -50.50 1.31
CA THR A 4 -24.22 -49.50 2.38
C THR A 4 -23.95 -48.14 1.74
N LEU A 5 -24.86 -47.19 1.92
CA LEU A 5 -24.73 -45.81 1.47
C LEU A 5 -23.87 -45.04 2.49
N PHE A 6 -22.65 -44.66 2.10
CA PHE A 6 -21.81 -43.76 2.89
C PHE A 6 -22.33 -42.32 2.69
N ILE A 7 -22.95 -41.76 3.73
CA ILE A 7 -23.24 -40.33 3.80
C ILE A 7 -21.95 -39.64 4.24
N ALA A 8 -21.29 -38.96 3.30
CA ALA A 8 -20.20 -38.05 3.61
C ALA A 8 -20.81 -36.80 4.29
N ILE A 9 -20.57 -36.66 5.59
CA ILE A 9 -20.89 -35.44 6.33
C ILE A 9 -19.89 -34.39 5.88
N LEU A 10 -20.32 -33.51 4.98
CA LEU A 10 -19.59 -32.29 4.66
C LEU A 10 -19.71 -31.36 5.88
N THR A 11 -18.73 -31.38 6.77
CA THR A 11 -18.62 -30.36 7.82
C THR A 11 -18.23 -29.05 7.13
N ALA A 12 -19.22 -28.21 6.83
CA ALA A 12 -18.98 -26.81 6.53
C ALA A 12 -18.35 -26.17 7.78
N LEU A 13 -17.04 -25.90 7.74
CA LEU A 13 -16.44 -24.95 8.64
C LEU A 13 -17.05 -23.59 8.30
N SER A 14 -18.07 -23.18 9.06
CA SER A 14 -18.51 -21.80 9.08
C SER A 14 -17.31 -20.95 9.52
N MET A 15 -16.76 -20.16 8.60
CA MET A 15 -15.88 -19.06 9.00
C MET A 15 -16.72 -18.17 9.92
N ASN A 16 -16.36 -18.11 11.20
CA ASN A 16 -16.86 -17.08 12.08
C ASN A 16 -16.43 -15.75 11.47
N ALA A 17 -17.36 -15.04 10.82
CA ALA A 17 -17.25 -13.60 10.68
C ALA A 17 -16.96 -13.08 12.09
N SER A 18 -15.85 -12.38 12.27
CA SER A 18 -15.52 -11.79 13.57
C SER A 18 -16.73 -10.97 14.02
N ALA A 19 -17.26 -11.28 15.19
CA ALA A 19 -18.52 -10.69 15.67
C ALA A 19 -18.45 -9.16 15.82
N HIS A 20 -17.28 -8.55 15.70
CA HIS A 20 -17.04 -7.12 15.80
C HIS A 20 -16.04 -6.69 14.72
N SER A 21 -16.53 -6.12 13.62
CA SER A 21 -15.67 -5.47 12.64
C SER A 21 -14.91 -4.30 13.26
N VAL A 22 -13.66 -4.07 12.83
CA VAL A 22 -12.78 -2.98 13.32
C VAL A 22 -13.21 -1.60 12.83
N VAL A 23 -14.12 -1.53 11.85
CA VAL A 23 -14.70 -0.28 11.35
C VAL A 23 -16.17 -0.13 11.76
N GLN A 24 -16.63 1.12 11.81
CA GLN A 24 -18.06 1.44 11.84
C GLN A 24 -18.71 1.07 10.51
N LYS A 25 -20.04 0.81 10.56
CA LYS A 25 -20.80 0.49 9.35
C LYS A 25 -20.90 1.73 8.45
N ASN A 26 -20.82 1.49 7.13
CA ASN A 26 -20.95 2.48 6.05
C ASN A 26 -19.77 3.48 5.95
N PRO A 27 -18.90 3.35 4.94
CA PRO A 27 -17.89 4.38 4.67
C PRO A 27 -18.51 5.66 4.11
N THR A 28 -17.82 6.78 4.27
CA THR A 28 -18.07 8.00 3.51
C THR A 28 -17.45 7.85 2.12
N LEU A 29 -18.24 8.08 1.06
CA LEU A 29 -17.72 8.20 -0.30
C LEU A 29 -17.13 9.60 -0.48
N ILE A 30 -15.83 9.67 -0.75
CA ILE A 30 -15.12 10.94 -0.99
C ILE A 30 -15.24 11.35 -2.46
N GLY A 31 -15.18 10.39 -3.37
CA GLY A 31 -15.37 10.59 -4.82
C GLY A 31 -15.24 9.29 -5.59
N ASP A 32 -15.78 9.25 -6.81
CA ASP A 32 -15.86 8.06 -7.68
C ASP A 32 -15.57 8.33 -9.17
N THR A 33 -15.06 9.51 -9.52
CA THR A 33 -14.78 9.92 -10.91
C THR A 33 -13.28 9.97 -11.23
N PHE A 34 -12.44 9.32 -10.42
CA PHE A 34 -10.99 9.28 -10.62
C PHE A 34 -10.59 8.27 -11.71
N GLY A 35 -9.35 8.33 -12.19
CA GLY A 35 -8.84 7.37 -13.17
C GLY A 35 -8.40 6.06 -12.52
N PHE A 36 -7.40 6.14 -11.64
CA PHE A 36 -6.97 5.03 -10.79
C PHE A 36 -6.29 5.60 -9.54
N VAL A 37 -6.97 5.54 -8.40
CA VAL A 37 -6.48 6.11 -7.13
C VAL A 37 -5.59 5.15 -6.37
N GLU A 38 -4.59 5.71 -5.71
CA GLU A 38 -3.49 4.97 -5.08
C GLU A 38 -2.81 5.80 -3.98
N GLY A 39 -1.91 5.16 -3.25
CA GLY A 39 -0.95 5.80 -2.33
C GLY A 39 -1.54 6.84 -1.37
N PRO A 40 -2.61 6.54 -0.61
CA PRO A 40 -3.11 7.47 0.38
C PRO A 40 -2.09 7.64 1.52
N VAL A 41 -2.01 8.84 2.09
CA VAL A 41 -1.17 9.16 3.26
C VAL A 41 -1.86 10.22 4.12
N TRP A 42 -1.64 10.16 5.43
CA TRP A 42 -2.12 11.18 6.37
C TRP A 42 -1.06 12.26 6.64
N ASP A 43 -1.38 13.50 6.29
CA ASP A 43 -0.60 14.70 6.59
C ASP A 43 -1.04 15.24 7.96
N VAL A 44 -0.21 14.97 8.97
CA VAL A 44 -0.50 15.35 10.36
C VAL A 44 -0.49 16.86 10.54
N ASP A 45 0.41 17.59 9.89
CA ASP A 45 0.56 19.02 10.14
C ASP A 45 -0.61 19.81 9.56
N HIS A 46 -1.16 19.35 8.44
CA HIS A 46 -2.29 19.99 7.78
C HIS A 46 -3.65 19.31 8.02
N GLN A 47 -3.68 18.22 8.82
CA GLN A 47 -4.88 17.47 9.17
C GLN A 47 -5.72 17.05 7.95
N ARG A 48 -5.07 16.40 6.97
CA ARG A 48 -5.69 15.96 5.72
C ARG A 48 -5.15 14.62 5.26
N PHE A 49 -5.94 13.91 4.47
CA PHE A 49 -5.40 12.85 3.63
C PHE A 49 -4.92 13.43 2.31
N LEU A 50 -3.84 12.87 1.79
CA LEU A 50 -3.42 13.02 0.40
C LEU A 50 -3.51 11.66 -0.29
N PHE A 51 -3.81 11.63 -1.58
CA PHE A 51 -3.79 10.40 -2.38
C PHE A 51 -3.53 10.72 -3.85
N SER A 52 -3.00 9.76 -4.59
CA SER A 52 -2.66 9.91 -6.00
C SER A 52 -3.79 9.42 -6.90
N ASP A 53 -3.98 10.07 -8.05
CA ASP A 53 -4.71 9.55 -9.21
C ASP A 53 -3.69 9.43 -10.36
N ILE A 54 -3.16 8.22 -10.52
CA ILE A 54 -1.97 7.92 -11.34
C ILE A 54 -2.15 8.40 -12.79
N PRO A 55 -3.18 7.95 -13.55
CA PRO A 55 -3.32 8.31 -14.96
C PRO A 55 -3.66 9.78 -15.19
N ASN A 56 -4.19 10.47 -14.17
CA ASN A 56 -4.51 11.90 -14.25
C ASN A 56 -3.38 12.80 -13.73
N HIS A 57 -2.24 12.23 -13.34
CA HIS A 57 -1.07 12.98 -12.85
C HIS A 57 -1.40 13.95 -11.71
N THR A 58 -2.38 13.58 -10.88
CA THR A 58 -2.92 14.48 -9.87
C THR A 58 -2.79 13.86 -8.50
N THR A 59 -2.30 14.63 -7.54
CA THR A 59 -2.45 14.31 -6.11
C THR A 59 -3.59 15.16 -5.57
N TYR A 60 -4.53 14.53 -4.88
CA TYR A 60 -5.67 15.16 -4.25
C TYR A 60 -5.45 15.29 -2.75
N SER A 61 -6.20 16.22 -2.14
CA SER A 61 -6.28 16.45 -0.71
C SER A 61 -7.73 16.27 -0.26
N TYR A 62 -7.93 15.58 0.87
CA TYR A 62 -9.20 15.52 1.58
C TYR A 62 -9.00 15.98 3.02
N ASP A 63 -9.49 17.16 3.36
CA ASP A 63 -9.22 17.79 4.65
C ASP A 63 -10.19 17.36 5.77
N SER A 64 -9.90 17.77 7.01
CA SER A 64 -10.75 17.46 8.16
C SER A 64 -12.15 18.12 8.13
N ASN A 65 -12.38 19.11 7.26
CA ASN A 65 -13.68 19.75 7.06
C ASN A 65 -14.53 18.99 6.02
N GLY A 66 -13.97 17.96 5.39
CA GLY A 66 -14.61 17.17 4.37
C GLY A 66 -14.49 17.76 2.96
N GLU A 67 -13.53 18.65 2.73
CA GLU A 67 -13.27 19.25 1.42
C GLU A 67 -12.28 18.41 0.61
N LEU A 68 -12.73 17.94 -0.56
CA LEU A 68 -11.87 17.35 -1.59
C LEU A 68 -11.36 18.45 -2.53
N SER A 69 -10.03 18.56 -2.65
CA SER A 69 -9.37 19.54 -3.53
C SER A 69 -8.14 18.97 -4.22
N VAL A 70 -7.66 19.67 -5.25
CA VAL A 70 -6.41 19.33 -5.95
C VAL A 70 -5.22 19.85 -5.13
N PHE A 71 -4.31 18.96 -4.75
CA PHE A 71 -3.06 19.31 -4.08
C PHE A 71 -1.94 19.60 -5.08
N ASP A 72 -1.79 18.77 -6.12
CA ASP A 72 -0.79 18.92 -7.17
C ASP A 72 -1.30 18.38 -8.50
N LYS A 73 -1.33 19.22 -9.54
CA LYS A 73 -1.83 18.89 -10.88
C LYS A 73 -0.77 18.35 -11.84
N ASN A 74 0.45 18.11 -11.37
CA ASN A 74 1.56 17.58 -12.15
C ASN A 74 2.43 16.64 -11.29
N SER A 75 1.80 15.66 -10.64
CA SER A 75 2.46 14.74 -9.72
C SER A 75 3.45 13.79 -10.40
N GLY A 76 3.38 13.69 -11.75
CA GLY A 76 4.32 12.91 -12.55
C GLY A 76 4.08 11.41 -12.45
N TYR A 77 2.81 11.00 -12.52
CA TYR A 77 2.38 9.63 -12.26
C TYR A 77 2.80 9.14 -10.87
N ALA A 78 2.65 10.01 -9.85
CA ALA A 78 2.80 9.58 -8.47
C ALA A 78 1.84 8.42 -8.19
N ASN A 79 2.35 7.41 -7.50
CA ASN A 79 1.62 6.27 -7.00
C ASN A 79 1.65 6.36 -5.46
N GLY A 80 2.44 5.52 -4.79
CA GLY A 80 2.63 5.57 -3.33
C GLY A 80 3.13 6.93 -2.86
N LEU A 81 2.62 7.35 -1.70
CA LEU A 81 2.96 8.59 -1.03
C LEU A 81 3.39 8.34 0.41
N ALA A 82 4.36 9.12 0.90
CA ALA A 82 4.74 9.15 2.31
C ALA A 82 5.19 10.56 2.70
N ILE A 83 5.15 10.91 3.99
CA ILE A 83 5.59 12.23 4.49
C ILE A 83 6.73 12.02 5.48
N ASP A 84 7.86 12.71 5.26
CA ASP A 84 9.02 12.64 6.15
C ASP A 84 8.87 13.55 7.39
N SER A 85 9.83 13.48 8.31
CA SER A 85 9.82 14.29 9.54
C SER A 85 9.90 15.81 9.30
N LYS A 86 10.20 16.24 8.07
CA LYS A 86 10.31 17.65 7.67
C LYS A 86 9.07 18.14 6.91
N GLY A 87 8.03 17.31 6.78
CA GLY A 87 6.81 17.64 6.06
C GLY A 87 6.92 17.48 4.54
N ASN A 88 8.01 16.92 4.00
CA ASN A 88 8.11 16.72 2.57
C ASN A 88 7.22 15.54 2.14
N LEU A 89 6.40 15.75 1.11
CA LEU A 89 5.63 14.69 0.48
C LEU A 89 6.51 13.92 -0.50
N TRP A 90 6.94 12.74 -0.11
CA TRP A 90 7.62 11.78 -0.96
C TRP A 90 6.63 11.02 -1.85
N ALA A 91 7.06 10.74 -3.07
CA ALA A 91 6.28 10.01 -4.06
C ALA A 91 7.15 8.99 -4.79
N ALA A 92 6.68 7.74 -4.79
CA ALA A 92 7.09 6.73 -5.75
C ALA A 92 6.32 6.97 -7.06
N ARG A 93 7.01 7.04 -8.20
CA ARG A 93 6.41 7.46 -9.46
C ARG A 93 6.61 6.46 -10.59
N HIS A 94 5.52 6.20 -11.30
CA HIS A 94 5.50 5.35 -12.48
C HIS A 94 6.24 5.94 -13.69
N ASP A 95 6.66 7.21 -13.64
CA ASP A 95 7.62 7.79 -14.60
C ASP A 95 9.09 7.43 -14.30
N ARG A 96 9.32 6.35 -13.54
CA ARG A 96 10.61 5.75 -13.17
C ARG A 96 11.42 6.60 -12.21
N LYS A 97 10.75 7.28 -11.26
CA LYS A 97 11.39 8.23 -10.34
C LYS A 97 10.98 8.03 -8.89
N LEU A 98 11.90 8.34 -8.00
CA LEU A 98 11.61 8.71 -6.62
C LEU A 98 11.81 10.22 -6.49
N SER A 99 10.86 10.91 -5.88
CA SER A 99 10.92 12.36 -5.66
C SER A 99 10.26 12.76 -4.37
N TYR A 100 10.49 14.00 -3.93
CA TYR A 100 9.63 14.64 -2.95
C TYR A 100 9.23 16.04 -3.37
N ARG A 101 8.15 16.53 -2.78
CA ARG A 101 7.65 17.90 -2.90
C ARG A 101 7.70 18.55 -1.52
N GLN A 102 8.31 19.72 -1.43
CA GLN A 102 8.33 20.54 -0.21
C GLN A 102 7.02 21.34 -0.08
N ASP A 103 6.74 21.88 1.11
CA ASP A 103 5.54 22.70 1.36
C ASP A 103 5.45 23.93 0.45
N ASN A 104 6.60 24.55 0.15
CA ASN A 104 6.70 25.69 -0.77
C ASN A 104 6.34 25.35 -2.24
N GLY A 105 6.14 24.07 -2.55
CA GLY A 105 5.80 23.57 -3.88
C GLY A 105 6.98 23.12 -4.74
N GLU A 106 8.21 23.28 -4.28
CA GLU A 106 9.41 22.81 -4.96
C GLU A 106 9.41 21.28 -5.02
N LYS A 107 9.79 20.73 -6.18
CA LYS A 107 9.87 19.29 -6.44
C LYS A 107 11.31 18.89 -6.70
N VAL A 108 11.79 17.91 -5.96
CA VAL A 108 13.15 17.38 -6.07
C VAL A 108 13.10 15.94 -6.55
N ILE A 109 13.77 15.66 -7.67
CA ILE A 109 13.98 14.28 -8.14
C ILE A 109 15.19 13.72 -7.41
N VAL A 110 15.01 12.58 -6.75
CA VAL A 110 16.01 11.98 -5.86
C VAL A 110 16.70 10.80 -6.52
N ALA A 111 15.93 9.95 -7.21
CA ALA A 111 16.48 8.82 -7.93
C ALA A 111 15.72 8.59 -9.23
N THR A 112 16.49 8.30 -10.29
CA THR A 112 15.98 7.86 -11.59
C THR A 112 16.62 6.55 -12.04
N SER A 113 17.72 6.15 -11.40
CA SER A 113 18.54 5.01 -11.76
C SER A 113 19.26 4.43 -10.55
N PHE A 114 19.63 3.15 -10.67
CA PHE A 114 20.50 2.44 -9.74
C PHE A 114 21.58 1.72 -10.54
N LYS A 115 22.85 1.88 -10.12
CA LYS A 115 24.03 1.33 -10.81
C LYS A 115 24.05 1.60 -12.32
N GLY A 116 23.72 2.83 -12.71
CA GLY A 116 23.74 3.29 -14.10
C GLY A 116 22.58 2.80 -14.98
N LYS A 117 21.63 2.03 -14.44
CA LYS A 117 20.44 1.58 -15.15
C LYS A 117 19.20 2.26 -14.57
N PRO A 118 18.20 2.66 -15.37
CA PRO A 118 17.02 3.31 -14.81
C PRO A 118 16.25 2.36 -13.89
N LEU A 119 15.55 2.92 -12.90
CA LEU A 119 14.62 2.15 -12.05
C LEU A 119 13.51 1.54 -12.92
N ASN A 120 12.79 0.52 -12.45
CA ASN A 120 11.67 -0.04 -13.21
C ASN A 120 10.51 0.97 -13.23
N SER A 121 9.87 1.16 -12.10
CA SER A 121 8.83 2.15 -11.84
C SER A 121 8.46 2.09 -10.36
N PRO A 122 9.10 2.92 -9.49
CA PRO A 122 8.78 2.94 -8.07
C PRO A 122 7.27 3.00 -7.84
N ASN A 123 6.77 2.14 -6.96
CA ASN A 123 5.35 1.85 -6.84
C ASN A 123 4.77 2.27 -5.49
N ASP A 124 5.27 1.70 -4.39
CA ASP A 124 4.92 2.15 -3.04
C ASP A 124 6.17 2.47 -2.19
N LEU A 125 6.00 3.23 -1.12
CA LEU A 125 7.07 3.61 -0.21
C LEU A 125 6.62 3.80 1.24
N THR A 126 7.56 3.59 2.15
CA THR A 126 7.43 3.90 3.58
C THR A 126 8.68 4.62 4.07
N ILE A 127 8.55 5.38 5.15
CA ILE A 127 9.63 6.17 5.74
C ILE A 127 9.88 5.65 7.14
N LYS A 128 11.13 5.29 7.40
CA LYS A 128 11.60 4.86 8.71
C LYS A 128 11.88 6.10 9.59
N SER A 129 11.89 5.95 10.91
CA SER A 129 12.10 7.01 11.90
C SER A 129 13.46 7.73 11.78
N ASP A 130 14.39 7.19 11.00
CA ASP A 130 15.67 7.82 10.67
C ASP A 130 15.61 8.64 9.36
N ASP A 131 14.39 8.91 8.85
CA ASP A 131 14.08 9.51 7.56
C ASP A 131 14.62 8.75 6.33
N SER A 132 15.03 7.49 6.50
CA SER A 132 15.36 6.66 5.33
C SER A 132 14.09 6.22 4.61
N ILE A 133 14.13 6.33 3.28
CA ILE A 133 13.00 6.06 2.40
C ILE A 133 13.14 4.64 1.86
N TRP A 134 12.14 3.80 2.09
CA TRP A 134 12.11 2.42 1.63
C TRP A 134 11.01 2.26 0.62
N PHE A 135 11.31 1.74 -0.57
CA PHE A 135 10.33 1.67 -1.65
C PHE A 135 10.46 0.41 -2.48
N THR A 136 9.37 0.05 -3.14
CA THR A 136 9.29 -1.09 -4.06
C THR A 136 9.41 -0.61 -5.51
N ASP A 137 10.11 -1.40 -6.34
CA ASP A 137 10.37 -1.07 -7.76
C ASP A 137 9.89 -2.17 -8.73
N PRO A 138 8.58 -2.48 -8.76
CA PRO A 138 7.97 -3.34 -9.78
C PRO A 138 7.88 -2.60 -11.14
N PRO A 139 7.55 -3.29 -12.24
CA PRO A 139 7.54 -2.71 -13.58
C PRO A 139 6.18 -2.17 -14.04
N PHE A 140 5.18 -1.99 -13.17
CA PHE A 140 3.82 -1.60 -13.58
C PHE A 140 3.79 -0.33 -14.46
N GLY A 141 4.53 0.71 -14.06
CA GLY A 141 4.62 1.96 -14.81
C GLY A 141 5.14 1.76 -16.24
N ILE A 142 6.18 0.94 -16.40
CA ILE A 142 6.76 0.61 -17.72
C ILE A 142 6.01 -0.50 -18.48
N GLN A 143 4.94 -1.04 -17.91
CA GLN A 143 4.05 -2.01 -18.57
C GLN A 143 2.73 -1.41 -19.07
N GLY A 144 2.46 -0.14 -18.75
CA GLY A 144 1.28 0.57 -19.25
C GLY A 144 0.56 1.42 -18.22
N TYR A 145 0.99 1.40 -16.95
CA TYR A 145 0.43 2.24 -15.88
C TYR A 145 1.23 3.53 -15.64
N GLY A 146 2.14 3.86 -16.55
CA GLY A 146 2.98 5.05 -16.54
C GLY A 146 3.04 5.69 -17.94
N PRO A 147 3.91 6.68 -18.15
CA PRO A 147 3.93 7.46 -19.39
C PRO A 147 4.34 6.68 -20.62
N GLN A 148 5.18 5.65 -20.46
CA GLN A 148 5.78 4.96 -21.58
C GLN A 148 6.11 3.51 -21.21
N LYS A 149 5.78 2.59 -22.12
CA LYS A 149 6.22 1.20 -22.02
C LYS A 149 7.73 1.09 -22.25
N ALA A 150 8.42 0.32 -21.42
CA ALA A 150 9.85 0.07 -21.54
C ALA A 150 10.20 -1.35 -21.07
N LYS A 151 11.44 -1.78 -21.33
CA LYS A 151 11.96 -3.04 -20.80
C LYS A 151 12.50 -2.82 -19.38
N GLU A 152 12.38 -3.83 -18.54
CA GLU A 152 13.10 -3.89 -17.26
C GLU A 152 14.62 -3.89 -17.54
N GLU A 153 15.36 -3.05 -16.82
CA GLU A 153 16.81 -2.96 -16.94
C GLU A 153 17.52 -3.33 -15.63
N GLN A 154 16.84 -3.10 -14.50
CA GLN A 154 17.27 -3.63 -13.20
C GLN A 154 17.26 -5.17 -13.24
N PRO A 155 18.23 -5.82 -12.58
CA PRO A 155 18.31 -7.28 -12.58
C PRO A 155 17.20 -7.95 -11.74
N VAL A 156 16.55 -7.17 -10.87
CA VAL A 156 15.47 -7.63 -9.98
C VAL A 156 14.40 -6.54 -9.85
N ARG A 157 13.19 -6.95 -9.48
CA ARG A 157 12.14 -6.07 -8.95
C ARG A 157 12.38 -5.99 -7.44
N GLY A 158 12.92 -4.86 -7.00
CA GLY A 158 13.60 -4.78 -5.71
C GLY A 158 12.83 -4.01 -4.65
N ILE A 159 13.27 -4.21 -3.41
CA ILE A 159 13.07 -3.29 -2.30
C ILE A 159 14.35 -2.47 -2.19
N TYR A 160 14.21 -1.16 -2.28
CA TYR A 160 15.32 -0.20 -2.22
C TYR A 160 15.23 0.66 -0.97
N ARG A 161 16.38 1.12 -0.50
CA ARG A 161 16.51 2.12 0.56
C ARG A 161 17.27 3.32 0.02
N TYR A 162 16.72 4.51 0.21
CA TYR A 162 17.40 5.78 -0.01
C TYR A 162 17.63 6.50 1.32
N SER A 163 18.85 7.00 1.53
CA SER A 163 19.19 7.82 2.70
C SER A 163 20.34 8.77 2.35
N ASN A 164 20.11 10.08 2.44
CA ASN A 164 21.15 11.11 2.28
C ASN A 164 22.01 10.97 1.01
N GLY A 165 21.38 10.71 -0.13
CA GLY A 165 22.07 10.55 -1.42
C GLY A 165 22.54 9.13 -1.73
N ASP A 166 22.48 8.21 -0.77
CA ASP A 166 22.83 6.81 -0.95
C ASP A 166 21.59 5.97 -1.26
N LEU A 167 21.55 5.39 -2.46
CA LEU A 167 20.51 4.46 -2.90
C LEU A 167 21.07 3.03 -2.91
N LYS A 168 20.42 2.12 -2.19
CA LYS A 168 20.81 0.72 -2.07
C LYS A 168 19.65 -0.21 -2.43
N LEU A 169 19.96 -1.30 -3.15
CA LEU A 169 19.07 -2.46 -3.25
C LEU A 169 19.21 -3.28 -1.97
N VAL A 170 18.11 -3.47 -1.23
CA VAL A 170 18.12 -4.17 0.06
C VAL A 170 17.68 -5.63 -0.08
N SER A 171 16.71 -5.91 -0.96
CA SER A 171 16.35 -7.28 -1.33
C SER A 171 15.73 -7.33 -2.73
N GLY A 172 15.87 -8.48 -3.39
CA GLY A 172 15.21 -8.82 -4.66
C GLY A 172 14.44 -10.14 -4.56
N GLU A 173 14.08 -10.56 -3.34
CA GLU A 173 13.47 -11.86 -3.08
C GLU A 173 11.95 -11.89 -3.31
N ILE A 174 11.30 -10.73 -3.47
CA ILE A 174 9.86 -10.62 -3.76
C ILE A 174 9.66 -10.59 -5.27
N THR A 175 8.70 -11.36 -5.79
CA THR A 175 8.52 -11.54 -7.24
C THR A 175 7.95 -10.30 -7.91
N LEU A 176 6.93 -9.69 -7.30
CA LEU A 176 6.32 -8.44 -7.74
C LEU A 176 6.01 -7.58 -6.50
N PRO A 177 7.04 -6.91 -5.93
CA PRO A 177 6.90 -6.16 -4.70
C PRO A 177 5.97 -4.97 -4.91
N ASN A 178 5.05 -4.76 -3.98
CA ASN A 178 4.04 -3.72 -4.07
C ASN A 178 3.97 -2.91 -2.75
N GLY A 179 2.87 -2.99 -1.98
CA GLY A 179 2.74 -2.28 -0.71
C GLY A 179 3.84 -2.62 0.29
N ILE A 180 4.28 -1.63 1.07
CA ILE A 180 5.41 -1.72 1.99
C ILE A 180 5.14 -0.92 3.26
N ALA A 181 5.37 -1.51 4.44
CA ALA A 181 5.19 -0.81 5.71
C ALA A 181 6.04 -1.41 6.83
N PHE A 182 6.55 -0.58 7.75
CA PHE A 182 7.20 -1.04 8.97
C PHE A 182 6.19 -1.42 10.06
N SER A 183 6.58 -2.33 10.96
CA SER A 183 5.93 -2.46 12.27
C SER A 183 6.10 -1.18 13.09
N PRO A 184 5.28 -0.94 14.13
CA PRO A 184 5.37 0.31 14.92
C PRO A 184 6.72 0.51 15.61
N ASP A 185 7.41 -0.59 15.95
CA ASP A 185 8.76 -0.58 16.52
C ASP A 185 9.87 -0.70 15.47
N GLU A 186 9.50 -0.74 14.19
CA GLU A 186 10.37 -0.87 13.01
C GLU A 186 11.28 -2.11 13.02
N SER A 187 10.96 -3.10 13.85
CA SER A 187 11.68 -4.37 13.91
C SER A 187 11.34 -5.30 12.73
N LEU A 188 10.19 -5.08 12.09
CA LEU A 188 9.70 -5.83 10.95
C LEU A 188 9.38 -4.90 9.77
N LEU A 189 9.65 -5.40 8.56
CA LEU A 189 9.19 -4.79 7.31
C LEU A 189 8.22 -5.74 6.61
N TYR A 190 7.00 -5.28 6.37
CA TYR A 190 5.98 -5.99 5.60
C TYR A 190 6.03 -5.56 4.13
N VAL A 191 5.98 -6.52 3.21
CA VAL A 191 5.96 -6.27 1.76
C VAL A 191 4.97 -7.21 1.08
N ALA A 192 4.05 -6.66 0.30
CA ALA A 192 3.12 -7.43 -0.52
C ALA A 192 3.82 -7.96 -1.77
N ASP A 193 3.55 -9.22 -2.12
CA ASP A 193 3.85 -9.79 -3.44
C ASP A 193 2.54 -9.94 -4.22
N THR A 194 2.35 -9.09 -5.23
CA THR A 194 1.10 -9.12 -6.01
C THR A 194 0.94 -10.41 -6.81
N VAL A 195 2.03 -11.15 -7.10
CA VAL A 195 1.96 -12.39 -7.90
C VAL A 195 1.30 -13.54 -7.15
N ASP A 196 1.65 -13.75 -5.87
CA ASP A 196 1.15 -14.87 -5.07
C ASP A 196 0.18 -14.44 -3.96
N GLY A 197 -0.06 -13.12 -3.84
CA GLY A 197 -0.97 -12.51 -2.87
C GLY A 197 -0.50 -12.61 -1.42
N TRP A 198 0.71 -13.10 -1.17
CA TRP A 198 1.27 -13.11 0.18
C TRP A 198 1.81 -11.73 0.53
N VAL A 199 1.49 -11.31 1.75
CA VAL A 199 2.35 -10.39 2.48
C VAL A 199 3.47 -11.21 3.10
N TYR A 200 4.71 -10.81 2.80
CA TYR A 200 5.91 -11.31 3.45
C TYR A 200 6.34 -10.32 4.53
N ARG A 201 6.99 -10.84 5.57
CA ARG A 201 7.71 -10.03 6.54
C ARG A 201 9.20 -10.33 6.50
N PHE A 202 9.99 -9.34 6.87
CA PHE A 202 11.42 -9.44 7.06
C PHE A 202 11.82 -8.86 8.42
N ASP A 203 12.85 -9.43 9.03
CA ASP A 203 13.47 -8.86 10.22
C ASP A 203 14.38 -7.71 9.81
N VAL A 204 14.23 -6.55 10.47
CA VAL A 204 14.98 -5.33 10.17
C VAL A 204 16.14 -5.18 11.16
N LYS A 205 17.36 -4.98 10.63
CA LYS A 205 18.55 -4.71 11.43
C LYS A 205 19.38 -3.59 10.81
N GLY A 206 19.18 -2.37 11.31
CA GLY A 206 19.80 -1.17 10.76
C GLY A 206 19.32 -0.93 9.32
N GLU A 207 20.24 -0.94 8.36
CA GLU A 207 19.93 -0.71 6.94
C GLU A 207 19.61 -2.00 6.15
N SER A 208 19.56 -3.15 6.82
CA SER A 208 19.41 -4.47 6.18
C SER A 208 18.15 -5.18 6.65
N ILE A 209 17.64 -6.06 5.78
CA ILE A 209 16.53 -6.95 6.10
C ILE A 209 16.93 -8.40 5.88
N THR A 210 16.37 -9.31 6.67
CA THR A 210 16.66 -10.75 6.62
C THR A 210 15.40 -11.58 6.90
N ASN A 211 15.50 -12.91 6.85
CA ASN A 211 14.46 -13.84 7.30
C ASN A 211 13.08 -13.62 6.62
N LYS A 212 13.07 -13.57 5.28
CA LYS A 212 11.84 -13.54 4.48
C LYS A 212 10.89 -14.65 4.91
N THR A 213 9.75 -14.28 5.49
CA THR A 213 8.77 -15.21 6.04
C THR A 213 7.37 -14.86 5.55
N ARG A 214 6.58 -15.86 5.15
CA ARG A 214 5.16 -15.66 4.83
C ARG A 214 4.42 -15.18 6.08
N PHE A 215 3.70 -14.07 5.94
CA PHE A 215 2.98 -13.45 7.06
C PHE A 215 1.47 -13.66 6.92
N ALA A 216 0.87 -13.16 5.84
CA ALA A 216 -0.58 -13.15 5.68
C ALA A 216 -1.01 -13.25 4.22
N ILE A 217 -2.24 -13.72 4.00
CA ILE A 217 -2.93 -13.68 2.70
C ILE A 217 -4.36 -13.20 2.95
N VAL A 218 -4.84 -12.25 2.14
CA VAL A 218 -6.20 -11.75 2.24
C VAL A 218 -7.16 -12.81 1.71
N LYS A 219 -8.01 -13.34 2.60
CA LYS A 219 -9.07 -14.29 2.22
C LYS A 219 -10.38 -13.54 2.04
N SER A 220 -10.82 -13.41 0.79
CA SER A 220 -12.13 -12.86 0.45
C SER A 220 -13.22 -13.94 0.50
N PRO A 221 -14.39 -13.69 1.11
CA PRO A 221 -15.50 -14.63 1.09
C PRO A 221 -16.15 -14.81 -0.30
N SER A 222 -16.00 -13.81 -1.17
CA SER A 222 -16.76 -13.72 -2.43
C SER A 222 -15.89 -13.52 -3.67
N ASN A 223 -14.59 -13.27 -3.52
CA ASN A 223 -13.65 -13.13 -4.63
C ASN A 223 -12.56 -14.21 -4.55
N SER A 224 -12.29 -14.89 -5.67
CA SER A 224 -11.27 -15.92 -5.79
C SER A 224 -9.92 -15.40 -6.31
N GLU A 225 -9.83 -14.12 -6.68
CA GLU A 225 -8.57 -13.51 -7.06
C GLU A 225 -7.56 -13.60 -5.92
N ILE A 226 -6.29 -13.76 -6.29
CA ILE A 226 -5.17 -13.77 -5.36
C ILE A 226 -4.40 -12.50 -5.64
N MET A 227 -4.38 -11.58 -4.67
CA MET A 227 -3.57 -10.37 -4.74
C MET A 227 -3.28 -9.84 -3.35
N ALA A 228 -2.20 -9.09 -3.25
CA ALA A 228 -1.94 -8.16 -2.16
C ALA A 228 -1.35 -6.90 -2.80
N ASP A 229 -1.80 -5.75 -2.32
CA ASP A 229 -1.43 -4.45 -2.85
C ASP A 229 -0.92 -3.56 -1.70
N GLY A 230 -1.44 -2.35 -1.52
CA GLY A 230 -1.05 -1.44 -0.44
C GLY A 230 -1.22 -1.99 0.99
N ILE A 231 -0.34 -1.54 1.89
CA ILE A 231 -0.28 -1.97 3.29
C ILE A 231 -0.24 -0.75 4.22
N ALA A 232 -1.03 -0.79 5.29
CA ALA A 232 -0.89 0.12 6.43
C ALA A 232 -0.76 -0.66 7.74
N VAL A 233 -0.11 -0.07 8.74
CA VAL A 233 0.06 -0.66 10.08
C VAL A 233 -0.39 0.33 11.14
N ASP A 234 -1.24 -0.11 12.07
CA ASP A 234 -1.67 0.72 13.20
C ASP A 234 -0.71 0.68 14.39
N GLN A 235 -0.94 1.53 15.40
CA GLN A 235 -0.09 1.60 16.58
C GLN A 235 -0.14 0.34 17.47
N GLN A 236 -1.15 -0.50 17.31
CA GLN A 236 -1.25 -1.79 18.00
C GLN A 236 -0.51 -2.90 17.25
N GLY A 237 0.02 -2.61 16.06
CA GLY A 237 0.70 -3.55 15.18
C GLY A 237 -0.26 -4.42 14.36
N ASN A 238 -1.52 -4.00 14.20
CA ASN A 238 -2.39 -4.64 13.22
C ASN A 238 -2.03 -4.16 11.81
N VAL A 239 -2.04 -5.09 10.87
CA VAL A 239 -1.65 -4.89 9.48
C VAL A 239 -2.91 -4.92 8.62
N TYR A 240 -3.15 -3.83 7.89
CA TYR A 240 -4.25 -3.66 6.95
C TYR A 240 -3.70 -3.84 5.55
N VAL A 241 -4.30 -4.75 4.77
CA VAL A 241 -3.79 -5.14 3.47
C VAL A 241 -4.91 -5.00 2.45
N ALA A 242 -4.72 -4.13 1.47
CA ALA A 242 -5.58 -4.04 0.30
C ALA A 242 -5.49 -5.34 -0.50
N GLY A 243 -6.63 -5.92 -0.86
CA GLY A 243 -6.71 -7.23 -1.46
C GLY A 243 -8.04 -7.51 -2.15
N PRO A 244 -8.30 -8.79 -2.50
CA PRO A 244 -9.43 -9.16 -3.34
C PRO A 244 -10.77 -8.75 -2.72
N GLY A 245 -11.46 -7.78 -3.33
CA GLY A 245 -12.78 -7.30 -2.92
C GLY A 245 -12.85 -6.55 -1.57
N GLY A 246 -11.72 -6.24 -0.93
CA GLY A 246 -11.73 -5.58 0.37
C GLY A 246 -10.35 -5.44 1.02
N VAL A 247 -10.37 -5.12 2.31
CA VAL A 247 -9.18 -4.97 3.15
C VAL A 247 -9.13 -6.08 4.18
N GLY A 248 -8.07 -6.89 4.15
CA GLY A 248 -7.79 -7.85 5.22
C GLY A 248 -7.11 -7.17 6.39
N VAL A 249 -7.56 -7.45 7.62
CA VAL A 249 -6.95 -6.92 8.85
C VAL A 249 -6.34 -8.06 9.62
N PHE A 250 -5.06 -7.97 9.98
CA PHE A 250 -4.31 -9.03 10.63
C PHE A 250 -3.65 -8.51 11.90
N ASN A 251 -3.52 -9.34 12.93
CA ASN A 251 -2.66 -9.01 14.07
C ASN A 251 -1.18 -9.23 13.72
N LYS A 252 -0.27 -8.86 14.64
CA LYS A 252 1.19 -9.01 14.48
C LYS A 252 1.69 -10.44 14.25
N GLU A 253 0.87 -11.46 14.52
CA GLU A 253 1.17 -12.87 14.23
C GLU A 253 0.67 -13.34 12.84
N GLY A 254 -0.02 -12.49 12.08
CA GLY A 254 -0.58 -12.82 10.77
C GLY A 254 -1.94 -13.49 10.82
N LYS A 255 -2.59 -13.51 11.99
CA LYS A 255 -3.97 -14.00 12.13
C LYS A 255 -4.95 -12.92 11.67
N GLN A 256 -5.80 -13.27 10.71
CA GLN A 256 -6.86 -12.38 10.25
C GLN A 256 -7.87 -12.11 11.38
N LEU A 257 -8.02 -10.84 11.71
CA LEU A 257 -8.95 -10.29 12.71
C LEU A 257 -10.28 -9.89 12.06
N ASP A 258 -10.22 -9.33 10.86
CA ASP A 258 -11.39 -8.82 10.14
C ASP A 258 -11.17 -8.87 8.62
N TYR A 259 -12.27 -8.70 7.88
CA TYR A 259 -12.29 -8.43 6.44
C TYR A 259 -13.29 -7.32 6.18
N ILE A 260 -12.79 -6.16 5.77
CA ILE A 260 -13.61 -5.00 5.44
C ILE A 260 -13.99 -5.12 3.96
N ALA A 261 -15.21 -5.57 3.69
CA ALA A 261 -15.73 -5.65 2.33
C ALA A 261 -15.90 -4.25 1.73
N VAL A 262 -15.46 -4.09 0.48
CA VAL A 262 -15.55 -2.83 -0.25
C VAL A 262 -16.24 -3.05 -1.60
N ASP A 263 -17.37 -2.38 -1.80
CA ASP A 263 -18.13 -2.45 -3.05
C ASP A 263 -17.56 -1.47 -4.11
N ALA A 264 -16.43 -1.88 -4.67
CA ALA A 264 -15.69 -1.15 -5.69
C ALA A 264 -14.94 -2.12 -6.60
N GLY A 265 -14.20 -1.58 -7.56
CA GLY A 265 -13.25 -2.36 -8.36
C GLY A 265 -12.04 -2.79 -7.54
N HIS A 266 -10.89 -2.86 -8.20
CA HIS A 266 -9.60 -3.18 -7.58
C HIS A 266 -9.34 -2.33 -6.32
N ILE A 267 -9.14 -2.96 -5.16
CA ILE A 267 -8.77 -2.26 -3.92
C ILE A 267 -7.26 -2.07 -3.94
N SER A 268 -6.80 -0.84 -4.14
CA SER A 268 -5.40 -0.54 -4.40
C SER A 268 -4.61 -0.34 -3.12
N ASN A 269 -5.09 0.49 -2.19
CA ASN A 269 -4.25 0.91 -1.07
C ASN A 269 -5.07 1.42 0.11
N VAL A 270 -4.41 1.60 1.26
CA VAL A 270 -5.01 1.99 2.54
C VAL A 270 -4.10 2.91 3.33
N ALA A 271 -4.68 3.86 4.06
CA ALA A 271 -3.94 4.70 5.00
C ALA A 271 -4.75 4.96 6.27
N ILE A 272 -4.05 4.93 7.41
CA ILE A 272 -4.62 5.28 8.71
C ILE A 272 -4.31 6.74 9.00
N GLY A 273 -5.32 7.50 9.41
CA GLY A 273 -5.20 8.93 9.66
C GLY A 273 -6.33 9.47 10.54
N GLY A 274 -6.58 10.76 10.41
CA GLY A 274 -7.41 11.51 11.35
C GLY A 274 -6.62 11.91 12.60
N LYS A 275 -7.06 12.98 13.27
CA LYS A 275 -6.42 13.53 14.48
C LYS A 275 -6.14 12.48 15.56
N ASN A 276 -7.06 11.51 15.71
CA ASN A 276 -6.95 10.45 16.71
C ASN A 276 -6.52 9.10 16.11
N LYS A 277 -6.05 9.08 14.85
CA LYS A 277 -5.72 7.85 14.10
C LYS A 277 -6.89 6.87 14.03
N ASP A 278 -8.10 7.41 13.89
CA ASP A 278 -9.37 6.68 13.94
C ASP A 278 -10.10 6.69 12.59
N GLN A 279 -9.41 7.03 11.51
CA GLN A 279 -9.91 6.99 10.15
C GLN A 279 -9.04 6.08 9.30
N LEU A 280 -9.68 5.30 8.43
CA LEU A 280 -9.04 4.45 7.44
C LEU A 280 -9.51 4.89 6.05
N MET A 281 -8.62 5.54 5.30
CA MET A 281 -8.85 5.83 3.89
C MET A 281 -8.52 4.59 3.06
N VAL A 282 -9.38 4.27 2.10
CA VAL A 282 -9.21 3.17 1.15
C VAL A 282 -9.33 3.74 -0.25
N THR A 283 -8.30 3.53 -1.06
CA THR A 283 -8.34 3.79 -2.51
C THR A 283 -8.76 2.51 -3.22
N ALA A 284 -9.71 2.63 -4.15
CA ALA A 284 -10.34 1.49 -4.80
C ALA A 284 -10.72 1.81 -6.25
N TYR A 285 -9.80 1.52 -7.17
CA TYR A 285 -9.92 1.81 -8.61
C TYR A 285 -10.24 3.30 -8.84
N ASN A 286 -11.48 3.65 -9.17
CA ASN A 286 -11.92 5.03 -9.40
C ASN A 286 -12.55 5.68 -8.16
N LYS A 287 -12.63 4.98 -7.02
CA LYS A 287 -13.29 5.45 -5.79
C LYS A 287 -12.32 5.67 -4.64
N VAL A 288 -12.63 6.66 -3.79
CA VAL A 288 -12.00 6.83 -2.47
C VAL A 288 -13.07 6.75 -1.39
N LEU A 289 -12.83 5.90 -0.40
CA LEU A 289 -13.73 5.64 0.71
C LEU A 289 -13.03 5.94 2.03
N LEU A 290 -13.76 6.52 2.97
CA LEU A 290 -13.26 6.79 4.32
C LEU A 290 -14.09 6.01 5.34
N PHE A 291 -13.43 5.12 6.07
CA PHE A 291 -14.02 4.37 7.16
C PHE A 291 -13.63 4.98 8.51
N LYS A 292 -14.49 4.86 9.50
CA LYS A 292 -14.18 5.17 10.89
C LYS A 292 -13.75 3.90 11.62
N LEU A 293 -12.56 3.89 12.20
CA LEU A 293 -12.08 2.80 13.06
C LEU A 293 -12.80 2.85 14.43
N LYS A 294 -12.92 1.70 15.10
CA LYS A 294 -13.53 1.55 16.42
C LYS A 294 -12.52 1.52 17.55
#